data_AF-A0A9E5GDT6-F1
#
_entry.id   AF-A0A9E5GDT6-F1
#
_cell.length_a   1.000
_cell.length_b   1.000
_cell.length_c   1.000
_cell.angle_alpha   90.00
_cell.angle_beta   90.00
_cell.angle_gamma   90.00
#
_symmetry.space_group_name_H-M   'P 1'
#
loop_
_entity.id
_entity.type
_entity.pdbx_description
1 polymer ?
#
loop_
_entity_poly.entity_id
_entity_poly.type
_entity_poly.pdbx_seq_one_letter_code
_entity_poly.pdbx_strand_id
1 'polypeptide(L)' 'MGLNCGIVGLPNVGKSTIFSALTAAPAEVANYPFCTIDPNVGIVSVPDSRLD' A
#
# COMPACT_ATOMS: atom_id res chain seq x y z
N MET A 1 -5.55 -17.22 5.53
CA MET A 1 -5.82 -16.11 4.58
C MET A 1 -6.33 -14.95 5.42
N GLY A 2 -5.48 -13.97 5.70
CA GLY A 2 -5.81 -12.85 6.59
C GLY A 2 -6.75 -11.84 5.93
N LEU A 3 -7.26 -10.89 6.72
CA LEU A 3 -7.99 -9.74 6.22
C LEU A 3 -7.02 -8.81 5.45
N ASN A 4 -7.43 -8.40 4.25
CA ASN A 4 -6.70 -7.43 3.43
C ASN A 4 -7.51 -6.14 3.32
N CYS A 5 -6.85 -4.98 3.42
CA CYS A 5 -7.47 -3.66 3.27
C CYS A 5 -6.87 -2.93 2.06
N GLY A 6 -7.72 -2.28 1.27
CA GLY A 6 -7.29 -1.50 0.09
C GLY A 6 -7.38 0.01 0.33
N ILE A 7 -6.41 0.76 -0.22
CA ILE A 7 -6.43 2.23 -0.24
C ILE A 7 -7.12 2.70 -1.53
N VAL A 8 -8.25 3.40 -1.40
CA VAL A 8 -9.06 3.88 -2.55
C VAL A 8 -9.20 5.40 -2.53
N GLY A 9 -9.35 6.02 -3.71
CA GLY A 9 -9.52 7.47 -3.84
C GLY A 9 -9.25 8.01 -5.24
N LEU A 10 -9.65 9.26 -5.47
CA LEU A 10 -9.53 9.96 -6.76
C LEU A 10 -8.07 10.01 -7.29
N PRO A 11 -7.86 10.25 -8.59
CA PRO A 11 -6.51 10.45 -9.14
C PRO A 11 -5.74 11.56 -8.40
N ASN A 12 -4.43 11.39 -8.24
CA ASN A 12 -3.52 12.39 -7.64
C ASN A 12 -3.78 12.83 -6.18
N VAL A 13 -4.62 12.13 -5.42
CA VAL A 13 -4.87 12.43 -3.97
C VAL A 13 -3.77 11.94 -3.01
N GLY A 14 -2.61 11.51 -3.51
CA GLY A 14 -1.50 11.05 -2.66
C GLY A 14 -1.57 9.59 -2.20
N LYS A 15 -2.37 8.73 -2.85
CA LYS A 15 -2.50 7.30 -2.49
C LYS A 15 -1.15 6.57 -2.42
N SER A 16 -0.31 6.74 -3.44
CA SER A 16 1.01 6.12 -3.50
C SER A 16 1.96 6.65 -2.42
N THR A 17 1.82 7.92 -2.05
CA THR A 17 2.60 8.56 -0.98
C THR A 17 2.29 7.91 0.36
N ILE A 18 1.00 7.76 0.71
CA ILE A 18 0.58 7.10 1.95
C ILE A 18 0.99 5.63 1.95
N PHE A 19 0.79 4.92 0.83
CA PHE A 19 1.20 3.52 0.72
C PHE A 19 2.70 3.35 0.96
N SER A 20 3.54 4.17 0.32
CA SER A 20 5.00 4.09 0.50
C SER A 20 5.45 4.49 1.92
N ALA A 21 4.81 5.49 2.52
CA ALA A 21 5.09 5.90 3.90
C ALA A 21 4.74 4.81 4.93
N LEU A 22 3.63 4.10 4.72
CA LEU A 22 3.18 3.02 5.59
C LEU A 22 4.02 1.75 5.42
N THR A 23 4.36 1.42 4.18
CA THR A 23 4.96 0.11 3.85
C THR A 23 6.47 0.13 3.80
N ALA A 24 7.13 1.30 3.84
CA ALA A 24 8.58 1.52 3.69
C ALA A 24 9.24 0.84 2.45
N ALA A 25 8.47 0.08 1.68
CA ALA A 25 8.82 -0.50 0.40
C ALA A 25 8.62 0.56 -0.69
N PRO A 26 9.49 0.59 -1.72
CA PRO A 26 9.25 1.43 -2.88
C PRO A 26 7.94 0.96 -3.52
N ALA A 27 6.91 1.79 -3.45
CA ALA A 27 5.72 1.59 -4.24
C ALA A 27 6.15 1.75 -5.69
N GLU A 28 6.30 0.65 -6.43
CA GLU A 28 6.59 0.70 -7.87
C GLU A 28 5.40 1.41 -8.54
N VAL A 29 5.56 2.70 -8.85
CA VAL A 29 4.58 3.49 -9.60
C VAL A 29 4.80 3.17 -11.07
N ALA A 30 4.35 1.99 -11.49
CA ALA A 30 4.38 1.58 -12.88
C ALA A 30 3.22 2.26 -13.63
N ASN A 31 3.52 3.30 -14.40
CA ASN A 31 2.57 3.98 -15.29
C ASN A 31 2.33 3.14 -16.57
N TYR A 32 1.69 1.98 -16.47
CA TYR A 32 1.36 1.18 -17.66
C TYR A 32 -0.13 0.89 -17.74
N PRO A 33 -0.90 1.65 -18.54
CA PRO A 33 -2.23 1.21 -18.91
C PRO A 33 -2.07 -0.07 -19.75
N PHE A 34 -2.86 -1.11 -19.48
CA PHE A 34 -2.97 -2.38 -20.21
C PHE A 34 -2.14 -3.60 -19.77
N CYS A 35 -1.38 -3.56 -18.66
CA CYS A 35 -0.89 -4.81 -18.03
C CYS A 35 -1.82 -5.25 -16.89
N THR A 36 -1.88 -6.55 -16.61
CA THR A 36 -2.44 -7.06 -15.34
C THR A 36 -1.52 -6.56 -14.23
N ILE A 37 -1.83 -5.41 -13.65
CA ILE A 37 -1.05 -4.82 -12.56
C ILE A 37 -1.48 -5.57 -11.30
N ASP A 38 -0.62 -6.45 -10.79
CA ASP A 38 -0.80 -6.95 -9.43
C ASP A 38 -0.80 -5.75 -8.48
N PRO A 39 -1.83 -5.59 -7.63
CA PRO A 39 -1.92 -4.44 -6.75
C PRO A 39 -0.69 -4.42 -5.84
N ASN A 40 -0.17 -3.23 -5.54
CA ASN A 40 0.88 -3.09 -4.53
C ASN A 40 0.35 -3.62 -3.18
N VAL A 41 0.91 -4.74 -2.71
CA VAL A 41 0.59 -5.32 -1.41
C VAL A 41 1.77 -5.07 -0.47
N GLY A 42 1.48 -4.51 0.71
CA GLY A 42 2.47 -4.30 1.75
C GLY A 42 1.92 -4.72 3.11
N ILE A 43 2.82 -5.13 4.00
CA ILE A 43 2.50 -5.50 5.38
C ILE A 43 3.09 -4.45 6.30
N VAL A 44 2.30 -3.99 7.24
CA VAL A 44 2.71 -3.01 8.25
C VAL A 44 2.43 -3.59 9.62
N SER A 45 3.44 -3.60 10.48
CA SER A 45 3.30 -4.03 11.86
C SER A 45 2.43 -3.04 12.62
N VAL A 46 1.41 -3.53 13.32
CA VAL A 46 0.60 -2.69 14.20
C VAL A 46 1.40 -2.48 15.50
N PRO A 47 1.73 -1.24 15.88
CA PRO A 47 2.40 -0.99 17.15
C PRO A 47 1.46 -1.35 18.32
N ASP A 48 1.97 -2.13 19.27
CA ASP A 48 1.22 -2.55 20.46
C ASP A 48 2.15 -2.60 21.69
N SER A 49 1.96 -1.66 22.62
CA SER A 49 2.77 -1.55 23.84
C SER A 49 2.51 -2.67 24.87
N ARG A 50 1.58 -3.58 24.59
CA ARG A 50 1.33 -4.77 25.43
C ARG A 50 2.22 -5.95 25.04
N LEU A 51 2.84 -5.89 23.88
CA LEU A 51 3.72 -6.93 23.34
C LEU A 51 5.21 -6.64 23.62
N ASP A 52 5.51 -5.60 24.41
CA ASP A 52 6.86 -5.27 24.92
C ASP A 52 7.35 -6.27 25.98
#